data_AF-A0A2G6ZLD9-F1
#
_entry.id   AF-A0A2G6ZLD9-F1
#
_cell.length_a   1.000
_cell.length_b   1.000
_cell.length_c   1.000
_cell.angle_alpha   90.00
_cell.angle_beta   90.00
_cell.angle_gamma   90.00
#
_symmetry.space_group_name_H-M   'P 1'
#
loop_
_entity.id
_entity.type
_entity.pdbx_description
1 polymer ?
#
loop_
_entity_poly.entity_id
_entity_poly.type
_entity_poly.pdbx_seq_one_letter_code
_entity_poly.pdbx_strand_id
1 'polypeptide(L)'
;MSTEFSELLISAASAIGTLGAVGAAFHLSRKTDDIRNRDEERLQRIHSLNLLPVLEAIHSDLRASFAYVIFSDEAPRSMDDVSERLNRAIKWSQDFEELSAIESLTAASLLKLPEIPSLRISYALGLLRALRLDISRFSAEHWADPVPASAHKAREWALAQSTASDYIGVALYSLSQVAMQESIVPSGAEITGFSDDIHPEASTRRLSLASIVARCFRGKRAGAGSQ
;
A
#
# COMPACT_ATOMS: atom_id res chain seq x y z
N MET A 1 -50.32 -51.89 -20.19
CA MET A 1 -49.05 -52.09 -19.45
C MET A 1 -47.80 -51.62 -20.18
N SER A 2 -47.82 -51.33 -21.50
CA SER A 2 -46.61 -50.87 -22.21
C SER A 2 -46.33 -49.36 -22.13
N THR A 3 -47.35 -48.53 -21.89
CA THR A 3 -47.22 -47.05 -21.88
C THR A 3 -46.56 -46.51 -20.61
N GLU A 4 -46.93 -47.01 -19.43
CA GLU A 4 -46.36 -46.57 -18.15
C GLU A 4 -44.85 -46.85 -18.02
N PHE A 5 -44.39 -47.98 -18.56
CA PHE A 5 -42.96 -48.33 -18.54
C PHE A 5 -42.14 -47.43 -19.47
N SER A 6 -42.74 -46.96 -20.57
CA SER A 6 -42.11 -46.05 -21.53
C SER A 6 -41.93 -44.64 -20.97
N GLU A 7 -42.94 -44.13 -20.25
CA GLU A 7 -42.90 -42.82 -19.58
C GLU A 7 -41.88 -42.80 -18.44
N LEU A 8 -41.76 -43.89 -17.67
CA LEU A 8 -40.76 -44.05 -16.62
C LEU A 8 -39.32 -44.02 -17.16
N LEU A 9 -39.05 -44.64 -18.30
CA LEU A 9 -37.73 -44.64 -18.94
C LEU A 9 -37.34 -43.26 -19.47
N ILE A 10 -38.28 -42.52 -20.07
CA ILE A 10 -38.04 -41.16 -20.56
C ILE A 10 -37.81 -40.20 -19.39
N SER A 11 -38.58 -40.34 -18.30
CA SER A 11 -38.40 -39.57 -17.07
C SER A 11 -37.05 -39.88 -16.39
N ALA A 12 -36.65 -41.15 -16.32
CA ALA A 12 -35.35 -41.54 -15.81
C ALA A 12 -34.20 -41.01 -16.67
N ALA A 13 -34.32 -41.07 -18.01
CA ALA A 13 -33.32 -40.53 -18.92
C ALA A 13 -33.19 -39.00 -18.81
N SER A 14 -34.31 -38.27 -18.65
CA SER A 14 -34.28 -36.81 -18.46
C SER A 14 -33.70 -36.43 -17.09
N ALA A 15 -34.01 -37.20 -16.04
CA ALA A 15 -33.44 -37.00 -14.71
C ALA A 15 -31.92 -37.24 -14.69
N ILE A 16 -31.45 -38.30 -15.35
CA ILE A 16 -30.01 -38.58 -15.53
C ILE A 16 -29.35 -37.48 -16.35
N GLY A 17 -29.98 -37.01 -17.43
CA GLY A 17 -29.48 -35.89 -18.23
C GLY A 17 -29.37 -34.60 -17.42
N THR A 18 -30.36 -34.32 -16.57
CA THR A 18 -30.38 -33.13 -15.69
C THR A 18 -29.31 -33.22 -14.61
N LEU A 19 -29.15 -34.38 -13.96
CA LEU A 19 -28.09 -34.61 -12.97
C LEU A 19 -26.69 -34.52 -13.60
N GLY A 20 -26.52 -35.04 -14.81
CA GLY A 20 -25.28 -34.91 -15.60
C GLY A 20 -24.96 -33.44 -15.93
N ALA A 21 -25.96 -32.67 -16.36
CA ALA A 21 -25.80 -31.24 -16.64
C ALA A 21 -25.46 -30.43 -15.38
N VAL A 22 -26.09 -30.71 -14.24
CA VAL A 22 -25.78 -30.09 -12.95
C VAL A 22 -24.34 -30.42 -12.50
N GLY A 23 -23.92 -31.68 -12.63
CA GLY A 23 -22.55 -32.09 -12.33
C GLY A 23 -21.51 -31.39 -13.20
N ALA A 24 -21.76 -31.30 -14.51
CA ALA A 24 -20.89 -30.57 -15.44
C ALA A 24 -20.83 -29.07 -15.12
N ALA A 25 -21.98 -28.43 -14.83
CA ALA A 25 -22.06 -27.03 -14.46
C ALA A 25 -21.29 -26.75 -13.16
N PHE A 26 -21.39 -27.63 -12.16
CA PHE A 26 -20.66 -27.49 -10.90
C PHE A 26 -19.14 -27.64 -11.09
N HIS A 27 -18.70 -28.58 -11.95
CA HIS A 27 -17.30 -28.73 -12.29
C HIS A 27 -16.76 -27.50 -13.04
N LEU A 28 -17.54 -26.95 -13.98
CA LEU A 28 -17.19 -25.74 -14.72
C LEU A 28 -17.13 -24.51 -13.79
N SER A 29 -18.06 -24.39 -12.84
CA SER A 29 -18.07 -23.34 -11.83
C SER A 29 -16.80 -23.40 -11.00
N ARG A 30 -16.47 -24.56 -10.42
CA ARG A 30 -15.24 -24.74 -9.64
C ARG A 30 -13.98 -24.37 -10.42
N LYS A 31 -13.88 -24.83 -11.67
CA LYS A 31 -12.73 -24.51 -12.53
C LYS A 31 -12.63 -23.01 -12.82
N THR A 32 -13.77 -22.34 -13.01
CA THR A 32 -13.83 -20.89 -13.25
C THR A 32 -13.44 -20.11 -11.99
N ASP A 33 -13.93 -20.56 -10.82
CA ASP A 33 -13.59 -19.97 -9.52
C ASP A 33 -12.09 -20.13 -9.23
N ASP A 34 -11.50 -21.29 -9.52
CA ASP A 34 -10.07 -21.52 -9.35
C ASP A 34 -9.21 -20.60 -10.23
N ILE A 35 -9.63 -20.36 -11.48
CA ILE A 35 -8.93 -19.44 -12.38
C ILE A 35 -9.06 -18.00 -11.86
N ARG A 36 -10.28 -17.60 -11.47
CA ARG A 36 -10.54 -16.26 -10.93
C ARG A 36 -9.72 -15.99 -9.67
N ASN A 37 -9.66 -16.95 -8.75
CA ASN A 37 -8.89 -16.83 -7.52
C ASN A 37 -7.39 -16.67 -7.81
N ARG A 38 -6.84 -17.43 -8.76
CA ARG A 38 -5.43 -17.28 -9.17
C ARG A 38 -5.14 -15.92 -9.80
N ASP A 39 -6.05 -15.42 -10.62
CA ASP A 39 -5.89 -14.09 -11.24
C ASP A 39 -5.96 -12.96 -10.19
N GLU A 40 -6.87 -13.09 -9.21
CA GLU A 40 -6.96 -12.15 -8.08
C GLU A 40 -5.70 -12.18 -7.21
N GLU A 41 -5.20 -13.36 -6.85
CA GLU A 41 -3.94 -13.52 -6.10
C GLU A 41 -2.74 -12.95 -6.87
N ARG A 42 -2.68 -13.14 -8.20
CA ARG A 42 -1.64 -12.55 -9.07
C ARG A 42 -1.64 -11.04 -8.99
N LEU A 43 -2.82 -10.44 -9.16
CA LEU A 43 -2.98 -8.99 -9.11
C LEU A 43 -2.60 -8.44 -7.73
N GLN A 44 -3.08 -9.07 -6.65
CA GLN A 44 -2.73 -8.69 -5.29
C GLN A 44 -1.21 -8.71 -5.07
N ARG A 45 -0.52 -9.72 -5.59
CA ARG A 45 0.94 -9.82 -5.49
C ARG A 45 1.64 -8.69 -6.24
N ILE A 46 1.24 -8.40 -7.49
CA ILE A 46 1.79 -7.30 -8.29
C ILE A 46 1.66 -5.96 -7.56
N HIS A 47 0.45 -5.66 -7.08
CA HIS A 47 0.20 -4.41 -6.35
C HIS A 47 0.97 -4.36 -5.02
N SER A 48 1.09 -5.48 -4.31
CA SER A 48 1.89 -5.55 -3.08
C SER A 48 3.37 -5.25 -3.35
N LEU A 49 3.96 -5.85 -4.39
CA LEU A 49 5.36 -5.62 -4.78
C LEU A 49 5.62 -4.16 -5.16
N ASN A 50 4.66 -3.50 -5.82
CA ASN A 50 4.78 -2.10 -6.19
C ASN A 50 4.68 -1.15 -4.99
N LEU A 51 3.83 -1.47 -4.01
CA LEU A 51 3.57 -0.60 -2.87
C LEU A 51 4.55 -0.78 -1.72
N LEU A 52 5.18 -1.95 -1.58
CA LEU A 52 6.16 -2.21 -0.53
C LEU A 52 7.24 -1.11 -0.42
N PRO A 53 8.02 -0.78 -1.46
CA PRO A 53 9.09 0.21 -1.33
C PRO A 53 8.57 1.62 -0.99
N VAL A 54 7.36 1.96 -1.45
CA VAL A 54 6.70 3.22 -1.15
C VAL A 54 6.32 3.30 0.32
N LEU A 55 5.65 2.27 0.83
CA LEU A 55 5.19 2.20 2.22
C LEU A 55 6.38 2.08 3.19
N GLU A 56 7.44 1.37 2.83
CA GLU A 56 8.68 1.29 3.61
C GLU A 56 9.34 2.66 3.77
N ALA A 57 9.41 3.44 2.68
CA ALA A 57 9.97 4.79 2.71
C ALA A 57 9.12 5.70 3.62
N ILE A 58 7.79 5.69 3.48
CA ILE A 58 6.89 6.48 4.32
C ILE A 58 7.01 6.05 5.79
N HIS A 59 7.02 4.74 6.07
CA HIS A 59 7.17 4.22 7.42
C HIS A 59 8.48 4.70 8.08
N SER A 60 9.60 4.60 7.35
CA SER A 60 10.90 5.04 7.83
C SER A 60 10.93 6.54 8.11
N ASP A 61 10.34 7.36 7.23
CA ASP A 61 10.28 8.81 7.37
C ASP A 61 9.46 9.25 8.60
N LEU A 62 8.30 8.63 8.80
CA LEU A 62 7.45 8.89 9.98
C LEU A 62 8.14 8.51 11.29
N ARG A 63 8.84 7.37 11.33
CA ARG A 63 9.61 6.94 12.51
C ARG A 63 10.77 7.90 12.81
N ALA A 64 11.49 8.36 11.78
CA ALA A 64 12.58 9.31 11.96
C ALA A 64 12.07 10.66 12.49
N SER A 65 10.95 11.16 11.95
CA SER A 65 10.32 12.40 12.38
C SER A 65 9.82 12.31 13.82
N PHE A 66 9.16 11.21 14.19
CA PHE A 66 8.73 10.95 15.56
C PHE A 66 9.91 10.88 16.54
N ALA A 67 10.94 10.09 16.21
CA ALA A 67 12.11 9.92 17.05
C ALA A 67 12.81 11.25 17.33
N TYR A 68 12.95 12.12 16.32
CA TYR A 68 13.52 13.44 16.50
C TYR A 68 12.77 14.24 17.58
N VAL A 69 11.43 14.28 17.54
CA VAL A 69 10.64 15.06 18.50
C VAL A 69 10.69 14.49 19.92
N ILE A 70 10.71 13.16 20.07
CA ILE A 70 10.77 12.51 21.38
C ILE A 70 12.16 12.60 22.02
N PHE A 71 13.23 12.50 21.24
CA PHE A 71 14.60 12.52 21.77
C PHE A 71 15.24 13.92 21.77
N SER A 72 14.65 14.90 21.10
CA SER A 72 14.96 16.31 21.34
C SER A 72 14.36 16.72 22.69
N ASP A 73 15.20 16.90 23.72
CA ASP A 73 14.92 17.31 25.11
C ASP A 73 13.46 17.65 25.50
N GLU A 74 13.00 17.09 26.63
CA GLU A 74 11.62 17.17 27.13
C GLU A 74 11.09 18.59 27.40
N ALA A 75 11.98 19.60 27.48
CA ALA A 75 11.60 21.01 27.53
C ALA A 75 12.35 21.77 26.42
N PRO A 76 11.65 22.55 25.56
CA PRO A 76 12.32 23.45 24.63
C PRO A 76 13.21 24.40 25.43
N ARG A 77 14.51 24.42 25.14
CA ARG A 77 15.50 25.22 25.89
C ARG A 77 15.56 26.66 25.36
N SER A 78 15.05 26.89 24.16
CA SER A 78 15.07 28.18 23.47
C SER A 78 13.93 28.33 22.44
N MET A 79 13.70 29.57 21.99
CA MET A 79 12.84 29.87 20.83
C MET A 79 13.35 29.25 19.53
N ASP A 80 14.66 29.04 19.42
CA ASP A 80 15.29 28.45 18.24
C ASP A 80 14.93 26.96 18.12
N ASP A 81 14.91 26.23 19.23
CA ASP A 81 14.50 24.80 19.26
C ASP A 81 13.04 24.62 18.79
N VAL A 82 12.16 25.52 19.25
CA VAL A 82 10.74 25.51 18.86
C VAL A 82 10.59 25.86 17.39
N SER A 83 11.30 26.88 16.92
CA SER A 83 11.29 27.30 15.52
C SER A 83 11.81 26.19 14.61
N GLU A 84 12.85 25.46 15.00
CA GLU A 84 13.36 24.31 14.24
C GLU A 84 12.31 23.19 14.14
N ARG A 85 11.68 22.81 15.26
CA ARG A 85 10.63 21.76 15.29
C ARG A 85 9.42 22.14 14.42
N LEU A 86 8.98 23.39 14.49
CA LEU A 86 7.89 23.91 13.65
C LEU A 86 8.27 23.93 12.17
N ASN A 87 9.45 24.46 11.84
CA ASN A 87 9.94 24.51 10.46
C ASN A 87 10.07 23.10 9.85
N ARG A 88 10.50 22.11 10.63
CA ARG A 88 10.53 20.71 10.20
C ARG A 88 9.13 20.15 9.95
N ALA A 89 8.16 20.42 10.82
CA ALA A 89 6.78 19.96 10.63
C ALA A 89 6.13 20.61 9.39
N ILE A 90 6.33 21.91 9.20
CA ILE A 90 5.87 22.65 8.02
C ILE A 90 6.51 22.09 6.76
N LYS A 91 7.83 21.92 6.76
CA LYS A 91 8.57 21.34 5.63
C LYS A 91 8.05 19.93 5.31
N TRP A 92 7.90 19.07 6.31
CA TRP A 92 7.30 17.75 6.11
C TRP A 92 5.91 17.84 5.47
N SER A 93 5.07 18.79 5.90
CA SER A 93 3.71 18.95 5.34
C SER A 93 3.71 19.39 3.87
N GLN A 94 4.71 20.18 3.46
CA GLN A 94 4.93 20.63 2.07
C GLN A 94 5.51 19.49 1.23
N ASP A 95 6.57 18.84 1.73
CA ASP A 95 7.21 17.69 1.10
C ASP A 95 6.21 16.54 0.91
N PHE A 96 5.22 16.38 1.81
CA PHE A 96 4.16 15.38 1.68
C PHE A 96 3.25 15.59 0.45
N GLU A 97 3.04 16.83 -0.01
CA GLU A 97 2.34 17.11 -1.28
C GLU A 97 3.23 16.82 -2.49
N GLU A 98 4.49 17.26 -2.45
CA GLU A 98 5.43 17.13 -3.57
C GLU A 98 5.95 15.70 -3.77
N LEU A 99 6.08 14.91 -2.69
CA LEU A 99 6.66 13.58 -2.74
C LEU A 99 5.71 12.50 -3.29
N SER A 100 4.43 12.82 -3.53
CA SER A 100 3.29 12.02 -4.03
C SER A 100 3.49 10.53 -4.37
N ALA A 101 4.24 9.77 -3.58
CA ALA A 101 4.22 8.32 -3.59
C ALA A 101 2.81 7.83 -3.18
N ILE A 102 2.00 8.72 -2.61
CA ILE A 102 0.56 8.57 -2.36
C ILE A 102 -0.28 8.66 -3.65
N GLU A 103 0.16 9.36 -4.70
CA GLU A 103 -0.49 9.24 -6.01
C GLU A 103 -0.33 7.83 -6.58
N SER A 104 0.77 7.12 -6.26
CA SER A 104 0.88 5.69 -6.61
C SER A 104 -0.06 4.80 -5.77
N LEU A 105 -0.48 5.28 -4.59
CA LEU A 105 -1.56 4.73 -3.76
C LEU A 105 -2.93 5.24 -4.23
N THR A 106 -3.20 5.19 -5.54
CA THR A 106 -4.54 5.47 -6.06
C THR A 106 -5.57 4.57 -5.37
N ALA A 107 -6.81 5.04 -5.25
CA ALA A 107 -7.91 4.21 -4.77
C ALA A 107 -8.03 2.90 -5.56
N ALA A 108 -7.68 2.92 -6.87
CA ALA A 108 -7.64 1.75 -7.71
C ALA A 108 -6.58 0.73 -7.26
N SER A 109 -5.38 1.16 -6.87
CA SER A 109 -4.34 0.28 -6.33
C SER A 109 -4.77 -0.36 -4.99
N LEU A 110 -5.42 0.40 -4.11
CA LEU A 110 -5.86 -0.10 -2.79
C LEU A 110 -6.98 -1.13 -2.89
N LEU A 111 -7.89 -1.00 -3.86
CA LEU A 111 -8.95 -1.98 -4.13
C LEU A 111 -8.42 -3.32 -4.63
N LYS A 112 -7.16 -3.37 -5.09
CA LYS A 112 -6.49 -4.58 -5.57
C LYS A 112 -5.64 -5.26 -4.49
N LEU A 113 -5.60 -4.70 -3.28
CA LEU A 113 -4.94 -5.31 -2.13
C LEU A 113 -5.93 -6.12 -1.29
N PRO A 114 -5.44 -7.01 -0.41
CA PRO A 114 -6.29 -7.62 0.59
C PRO A 114 -6.95 -6.55 1.50
N GLU A 115 -8.13 -6.85 2.01
CA GLU A 115 -8.99 -5.90 2.74
C GLU A 115 -8.30 -5.29 3.97
N ILE A 116 -7.64 -6.12 4.79
CA ILE A 116 -7.01 -5.66 6.03
C ILE A 116 -5.87 -4.64 5.75
N PRO A 117 -4.84 -4.94 4.92
CA PRO A 117 -3.79 -3.97 4.63
C PRO A 117 -4.34 -2.73 3.90
N SER A 118 -5.32 -2.86 3.01
CA SER A 118 -5.90 -1.69 2.33
C SER A 118 -6.62 -0.74 3.29
N LEU A 119 -7.37 -1.25 4.25
CA LEU A 119 -8.01 -0.46 5.32
C LEU A 119 -6.98 0.23 6.21
N ARG A 120 -5.93 -0.49 6.61
CA ARG A 120 -4.83 0.05 7.45
C ARG A 120 -4.11 1.20 6.75
N ILE A 121 -3.77 1.02 5.47
CA ILE A 121 -3.15 2.07 4.64
C ILE A 121 -4.09 3.26 4.51
N SER A 122 -5.36 3.03 4.21
CA SER A 122 -6.36 4.10 4.07
C SER A 122 -6.50 4.92 5.35
N TYR A 123 -6.52 4.26 6.52
CA TYR A 123 -6.58 4.92 7.81
C TYR A 123 -5.33 5.76 8.08
N ALA A 124 -4.14 5.21 7.83
CA ALA A 124 -2.89 5.94 7.96
C ALA A 124 -2.86 7.18 7.06
N LEU A 125 -3.25 7.06 5.80
CA LEU A 125 -3.33 8.19 4.86
C LEU A 125 -4.35 9.25 5.32
N GLY A 126 -5.48 8.82 5.90
CA GLY A 126 -6.46 9.73 6.50
C GLY A 126 -5.87 10.54 7.65
N LEU A 127 -5.14 9.89 8.57
CA LEU A 127 -4.44 10.56 9.67
C LEU A 127 -3.39 11.56 9.15
N LEU A 128 -2.57 11.16 8.19
CA LEU A 128 -1.52 12.03 7.63
C LEU A 128 -2.11 13.25 6.91
N ARG A 129 -3.23 13.08 6.20
CA ARG A 129 -3.96 14.21 5.58
C ARG A 129 -4.54 15.17 6.61
N ALA A 130 -5.16 14.64 7.67
CA ALA A 130 -5.68 15.46 8.76
C ALA A 130 -4.55 16.23 9.47
N LEU A 131 -3.44 15.54 9.76
CA LEU A 131 -2.26 16.13 10.37
C LEU A 131 -1.66 17.26 9.51
N ARG A 132 -1.55 17.03 8.19
CA ARG A 132 -1.07 18.04 7.25
C ARG A 132 -1.92 19.30 7.30
N LEU A 133 -3.25 19.15 7.30
CA LEU A 133 -4.17 20.29 7.39
C LEU A 133 -4.00 21.02 8.73
N ASP A 134 -3.82 20.30 9.83
CA ASP A 134 -3.57 20.90 11.14
C ASP A 134 -2.27 21.71 11.17
N ILE A 135 -1.15 21.14 10.68
CA ILE A 135 0.15 21.82 10.57
C ILE A 135 0.03 23.08 9.71
N SER A 136 -0.61 22.99 8.54
CA SER A 136 -0.73 24.11 7.60
C SER A 136 -1.52 25.30 8.14
N ARG A 137 -2.40 25.06 9.12
CA ARG A 137 -3.26 26.08 9.74
C ARG A 137 -2.70 26.59 11.07
N PHE A 138 -1.66 25.96 11.58
CA PHE A 138 -1.06 26.35 12.84
C PHE A 138 -0.37 27.71 12.72
N SER A 139 -0.73 28.62 13.61
CA SER A 139 -0.02 29.88 13.81
C SER A 139 0.24 30.06 15.30
N ALA A 140 1.53 30.17 15.65
CA ALA A 140 1.97 30.34 17.03
C ALA A 140 1.54 31.70 17.62
N GLU A 141 1.29 32.69 16.76
CA GLU A 141 0.93 34.06 17.15
C GLU A 141 -0.46 34.18 17.79
N HIS A 142 -1.34 33.19 17.56
CA HIS A 142 -2.68 33.16 18.15
C HIS A 142 -2.72 32.67 19.61
N TRP A 143 -1.57 32.30 20.18
CA TRP A 143 -1.48 31.73 21.53
C TRP A 143 -0.91 32.73 22.53
N ALA A 144 -1.44 32.71 23.76
CA ALA A 144 -0.97 33.57 24.85
C ALA A 144 0.51 33.32 25.19
N ASP A 145 0.94 32.05 25.14
CA ASP A 145 2.34 31.64 25.31
C ASP A 145 2.79 30.78 24.11
N PRO A 146 3.45 31.36 23.09
CA PRO A 146 3.79 30.67 21.84
C PRO A 146 4.73 29.48 22.01
N VAL A 147 5.67 29.54 22.97
CA VAL A 147 6.72 28.53 23.19
C VAL A 147 6.15 27.20 23.69
N PRO A 148 5.44 27.16 24.85
CA PRO A 148 4.84 25.92 25.33
C PRO A 148 3.74 25.40 24.39
N ALA A 149 2.96 26.29 23.76
CA ALA A 149 1.91 25.89 22.81
C ALA A 149 2.48 25.18 21.58
N SER A 150 3.53 25.74 20.98
CA SER A 150 4.19 25.17 19.81
C SER A 150 4.89 23.86 20.14
N ALA A 151 5.54 23.76 21.29
CA ALA A 151 6.17 22.52 21.74
C ALA A 151 5.14 21.41 21.99
N HIS A 152 4.00 21.75 22.61
CA HIS A 152 2.88 20.82 22.80
C HIS A 152 2.34 20.33 21.45
N LYS A 153 2.10 21.24 20.50
CA LYS A 153 1.63 20.88 19.15
C LYS A 153 2.60 20.02 18.37
N ALA A 154 3.89 20.34 18.41
CA ALA A 154 4.92 19.51 17.79
C ALA A 154 4.89 18.06 18.34
N ARG A 155 4.65 17.89 19.64
CA ARG A 155 4.52 16.57 20.28
C ARG A 155 3.24 15.85 19.86
N GLU A 156 2.09 16.53 19.81
CA GLU A 156 0.84 15.96 19.28
C GLU A 156 1.02 15.45 17.84
N TRP A 157 1.64 16.26 16.99
CA TRP A 157 1.93 15.90 15.60
C TRP A 157 2.83 14.69 15.48
N ALA A 158 3.90 14.63 16.28
CA ALA A 158 4.79 13.47 16.32
C ALA A 158 4.06 12.19 16.76
N LEU A 159 3.17 12.26 17.75
CA LEU A 159 2.36 11.13 18.19
C LEU A 159 1.38 10.66 17.09
N ALA A 160 0.79 11.59 16.35
CA ALA A 160 -0.04 11.27 15.19
C ALA A 160 0.78 10.58 14.07
N GLN A 161 2.00 11.05 13.80
CA GLN A 161 2.92 10.41 12.86
C GLN A 161 3.32 9.00 13.31
N SER A 162 3.61 8.78 14.60
CA SER A 162 3.89 7.44 15.15
C SER A 162 2.70 6.52 14.96
N THR A 163 1.49 7.01 15.27
CA THR A 163 0.25 6.25 15.11
C THR A 163 0.04 5.83 13.66
N ALA A 164 0.18 6.78 12.71
CA ALA A 164 0.12 6.49 11.28
C ALA A 164 1.19 5.48 10.85
N SER A 165 2.41 5.60 11.39
CA SER A 165 3.48 4.63 11.17
C SER A 165 3.12 3.23 11.67
N ASP A 166 2.45 3.08 12.80
CA ASP A 166 2.04 1.76 13.31
C ASP A 166 1.04 1.08 12.35
N TYR A 167 0.07 1.85 11.83
CA TYR A 167 -0.86 1.36 10.80
C TYR A 167 -0.14 0.90 9.53
N ILE A 168 0.84 1.69 9.05
CA ILE A 168 1.65 1.34 7.89
C ILE A 168 2.53 0.12 8.18
N GLY A 169 3.13 0.02 9.36
CA GLY A 169 3.99 -1.10 9.75
C GLY A 169 3.24 -2.44 9.76
N VAL A 170 2.00 -2.44 10.28
CA VAL A 170 1.13 -3.63 10.22
C VAL A 170 0.77 -3.98 8.78
N ALA A 171 0.43 -2.97 7.95
CA ALA A 171 0.12 -3.20 6.54
C ALA A 171 1.33 -3.75 5.76
N LEU A 172 2.54 -3.21 6.00
CA LEU A 172 3.79 -3.68 5.41
C LEU A 172 4.05 -5.14 5.73
N TYR A 173 3.85 -5.55 6.98
CA TYR A 173 3.99 -6.96 7.37
C TYR A 173 3.05 -7.84 6.54
N SER A 174 1.76 -7.50 6.47
CA SER A 174 0.78 -8.26 5.69
C SER A 174 1.08 -8.29 4.18
N LEU A 175 1.48 -7.15 3.61
CA LEU A 175 1.83 -7.06 2.19
C LEU A 175 3.11 -7.82 1.86
N SER A 176 4.07 -7.88 2.78
CA SER A 176 5.30 -8.66 2.59
C SER A 176 5.00 -10.15 2.47
N GLN A 177 4.04 -10.66 3.25
CA GLN A 177 3.58 -12.05 3.17
C GLN A 177 2.95 -12.36 1.81
N VAL A 178 2.11 -11.46 1.29
CA VAL A 178 1.49 -11.59 -0.04
C VAL A 178 2.55 -11.51 -1.13
N ALA A 179 3.50 -10.58 -1.04
CA ALA A 179 4.60 -10.44 -1.99
C ALA A 179 5.51 -11.67 -2.05
N MET A 180 5.68 -12.37 -0.93
CA MET A 180 6.51 -13.58 -0.82
C MET A 180 5.81 -14.86 -1.30
N GLN A 181 4.53 -14.84 -1.66
CA GLN A 181 3.82 -16.03 -2.16
C GLN A 181 4.42 -16.52 -3.49
N GLU A 182 5.20 -17.60 -3.45
CA GLU A 182 5.94 -18.13 -4.60
C GLU A 182 5.03 -18.79 -5.67
N SER A 183 3.76 -19.03 -5.37
CA SER A 183 2.81 -19.74 -6.24
C SER A 183 2.52 -19.04 -7.56
N ILE A 184 2.74 -17.72 -7.65
CA ILE A 184 2.39 -16.91 -8.83
C ILE A 184 3.50 -15.91 -9.10
N VAL A 185 4.42 -16.16 -10.02
CA VAL A 185 5.56 -15.26 -10.32
C VAL A 185 5.15 -14.25 -11.40
N PRO A 186 4.85 -12.98 -11.07
CA PRO A 186 4.62 -11.95 -12.07
C PRO A 186 5.91 -11.62 -12.83
N SER A 187 5.78 -11.25 -14.10
CA SER A 187 6.92 -10.79 -14.89
C SER A 187 7.40 -9.41 -14.45
N GLY A 188 8.65 -9.04 -14.77
CA GLY A 188 9.16 -7.71 -14.47
C GLY A 188 8.34 -6.59 -15.11
N ALA A 189 7.85 -6.80 -16.33
CA ALA A 189 6.93 -5.90 -17.03
C ALA A 189 5.59 -5.75 -16.30
N GLU A 190 5.03 -6.84 -15.76
CA GLU A 190 3.78 -6.81 -14.99
C GLU A 190 3.92 -6.05 -13.67
N ILE A 191 5.08 -6.17 -13.02
CA ILE A 191 5.38 -5.41 -11.80
C ILE A 191 5.51 -3.93 -12.15
N THR A 192 6.34 -3.60 -13.13
CA THR A 192 6.75 -2.21 -13.38
C THR A 192 5.80 -1.41 -14.29
N GLY A 193 4.90 -2.07 -15.03
CA GLY A 193 3.98 -1.45 -15.97
C GLY A 193 4.61 -1.03 -17.31
N PHE A 194 5.87 -1.38 -17.58
CA PHE A 194 6.55 -1.11 -18.85
C PHE A 194 6.46 -2.35 -19.76
N SER A 195 6.11 -2.19 -21.05
CA SER A 195 6.17 -3.32 -22.00
C SER A 195 7.62 -3.73 -22.26
N ASP A 196 7.86 -5.03 -22.37
CA ASP A 196 9.16 -5.65 -22.67
C ASP A 196 9.63 -5.43 -24.13
N ASP A 197 9.32 -4.28 -24.75
CA ASP A 197 9.82 -3.92 -26.08
C ASP A 197 11.31 -3.48 -26.07
N ILE A 198 12.00 -3.65 -24.94
CA ILE A 198 13.42 -3.34 -24.77
C ILE A 198 14.20 -4.64 -24.55
N HIS A 199 14.61 -5.25 -25.66
CA HIS A 199 15.62 -6.30 -25.85
C HIS A 199 15.55 -7.59 -24.99
N PRO A 200 15.53 -8.78 -25.62
CA PRO A 200 15.34 -10.08 -24.95
C PRO A 200 16.53 -10.56 -24.08
N GLU A 201 17.59 -9.77 -23.90
CA GLU A 201 18.77 -10.18 -23.11
C GLU A 201 18.63 -9.93 -21.59
N ALA A 202 17.57 -9.26 -21.13
CA ALA A 202 17.39 -8.94 -19.71
C ALA A 202 16.53 -9.95 -18.91
N SER A 203 15.86 -10.90 -19.58
CA SER A 203 14.79 -11.73 -18.99
C SER A 203 15.24 -12.82 -18.02
N THR A 204 16.55 -13.05 -17.86
CA THR A 204 17.08 -14.12 -16.98
C THR A 204 17.60 -13.65 -15.62
N ARG A 205 17.59 -12.35 -15.31
CA ARG A 205 17.98 -11.90 -13.97
C ARG A 205 16.76 -11.85 -13.07
N ARG A 206 16.65 -12.84 -12.15
CA ARG A 206 15.78 -12.76 -10.97
C ARG A 206 15.97 -11.37 -10.34
N LEU A 207 15.00 -10.49 -10.53
CA LEU A 207 14.99 -9.19 -9.88
C LEU A 207 14.78 -9.46 -8.40
N SER A 208 15.85 -9.40 -7.61
CA SER A 208 15.71 -9.40 -6.16
C SER A 208 15.02 -8.11 -5.74
N LEU A 209 14.26 -8.13 -4.65
CA LEU A 209 13.66 -6.93 -4.05
C LEU A 209 14.67 -5.77 -3.94
N ALA A 210 15.94 -6.07 -3.62
CA ALA A 210 17.03 -5.10 -3.57
C ALA A 210 17.31 -4.42 -4.92
N SER A 211 17.13 -5.12 -6.05
CA SER A 211 17.33 -4.56 -7.39
C SER A 211 16.18 -3.64 -7.85
N ILE A 212 14.96 -3.91 -7.40
CA ILE A 212 13.79 -3.06 -7.65
C ILE A 212 13.91 -1.78 -6.82
N VAL A 213 14.21 -1.91 -5.54
CA VAL A 213 14.51 -0.79 -4.63
C VAL A 213 15.65 0.06 -5.21
N ALA A 214 16.77 -0.54 -5.63
CA ALA A 214 17.90 0.21 -6.20
C ALA A 214 17.55 0.98 -7.49
N ARG A 215 16.61 0.49 -8.31
CA ARG A 215 16.16 1.19 -9.53
C ARG A 215 15.27 2.39 -9.21
N CYS A 216 14.33 2.26 -8.27
CA CYS A 216 13.50 3.37 -7.82
C CYS A 216 14.32 4.52 -7.21
N PHE A 217 15.45 4.21 -6.55
CA PHE A 217 16.31 5.22 -5.94
C PHE A 217 17.45 5.75 -6.84
N ARG A 218 17.85 5.05 -7.92
CA ARG A 218 18.89 5.53 -8.85
C ARG A 218 18.46 6.74 -9.68
N GLY A 219 17.15 6.89 -9.96
CA GLY A 219 16.62 8.05 -10.69
C GLY A 219 16.79 9.39 -9.94
N LYS A 220 16.92 9.38 -8.61
CA LYS A 220 17.03 10.60 -7.80
C LYS A 220 18.47 11.11 -7.57
N ARG A 221 19.51 10.30 -7.79
CA ARG A 221 20.91 10.75 -7.61
C ARG A 221 21.54 11.39 -8.85
N ALA A 222 20.95 11.22 -10.04
CA ALA A 222 21.46 11.81 -11.27
C ALA A 222 21.07 13.29 -11.47
N GLY A 223 20.16 13.84 -10.64
CA GLY A 223 19.68 15.23 -10.75
C GLY A 223 20.26 16.22 -9.73
N ALA A 224 21.08 15.77 -8.77
CA ALA A 224 21.60 16.61 -7.68
C ALA A 224 23.09 16.98 -7.87
N GLY A 225 23.52 17.17 -9.13
CA GLY A 225 24.93 17.41 -9.47
C GLY A 225 25.15 18.36 -10.65
N SER A 226 24.19 19.23 -10.96
CA SER A 226 24.42 20.35 -11.88
C SER A 226 23.58 21.56 -11.48
N GLN A 227 24.06 22.29 -10.49
CA GLN A 227 24.05 23.75 -10.41
C GLN A 227 24.91 24.19 -9.23
#